data_AF-A0A7H9ASL8-F1
#
_entry.id   AF-A0A7H9ASL8-F1
#
_cell.length_a   1.000
_cell.length_b   1.000
_cell.length_c   1.000
_cell.angle_alpha   90.00
_cell.angle_beta   90.00
_cell.angle_gamma   90.00
#
_symmetry.space_group_name_H-M   'P 1'
#
loop_
_entity.id
_entity.type
_entity.pdbx_description
1 polymer ?
#
loop_
_entity_poly.entity_id
_entity_poly.type
_entity_poly.pdbx_seq_one_letter_code
_entity_poly.pdbx_strand_id
1 'polypeptide(L)'
;MSNMYTGKSSRSTNKPMFVGIIIGAVFIIVGVFIYKDLAAWENSNEQMSLHSLLWAVYDMGGKAAVLGLFIIFGLISGGAGIKKTMDLKKIVKESGKNDL
;
A
#
# COMPACT_ATOMS: atom_id res chain seq x y z
N MET A 1 9.69 39.78 -5.68
CA MET A 1 8.85 38.68 -6.19
C MET A 1 8.58 37.73 -5.04
N SER A 2 7.36 37.71 -4.50
CA SER A 2 6.96 36.75 -3.48
C SER A 2 6.86 35.36 -4.10
N ASN A 3 7.69 34.42 -3.66
CA ASN A 3 7.59 33.02 -4.07
C ASN A 3 6.17 32.50 -3.73
N MET A 4 5.31 32.28 -4.73
CA MET A 4 3.95 31.72 -4.56
C MET A 4 3.93 30.31 -3.92
N TYR A 5 5.09 29.74 -3.63
CA TYR A 5 5.27 28.45 -2.98
C TYR A 5 5.46 28.52 -1.45
N THR A 6 5.65 29.70 -0.85
CA THR A 6 5.91 29.83 0.60
C THR A 6 4.71 29.46 1.49
N GLY A 7 3.49 29.39 0.94
CA GLY A 7 2.28 29.09 1.71
C GLY A 7 1.83 27.62 1.73
N LYS A 8 2.41 26.72 0.94
CA LYS A 8 1.96 25.30 0.86
C LYS A 8 2.66 24.37 1.87
N SER A 9 3.44 24.93 2.79
CA SER A 9 4.14 24.22 3.87
C SER A 9 3.21 23.59 4.92
N SER A 10 1.91 23.93 4.94
CA SER A 10 0.96 23.40 5.94
C SER A 10 0.35 22.03 5.62
N ARG A 11 0.61 21.44 4.45
CA ARG A 11 0.19 20.05 4.18
C ARG A 11 1.11 19.10 4.96
N SER A 12 0.64 18.69 6.15
CA SER A 12 1.30 17.73 7.05
C SER A 12 2.17 16.72 6.29
N THR A 13 3.48 16.84 6.50
CA THR A 13 4.52 16.07 5.82
C THR A 13 4.36 14.57 6.07
N ASN A 14 3.69 14.17 7.16
CA ASN A 14 3.46 12.78 7.53
C ASN A 14 2.22 12.15 6.85
N LYS A 15 1.39 12.94 6.13
CA LYS A 15 0.20 12.41 5.44
C LYS A 15 0.51 11.24 4.49
N PRO A 16 1.57 11.24 3.67
CA PRO A 16 1.86 10.13 2.76
C PRO A 16 2.20 8.83 3.48
N MET A 17 2.90 8.90 4.62
CA MET A 17 3.17 7.73 5.47
C MET A 17 1.86 7.16 6.03
N PHE A 18 1.00 8.00 6.59
CA PHE A 18 -0.27 7.54 7.16
C PHE A 18 -1.18 6.91 6.10
N VAL A 19 -1.31 7.55 4.94
CA VAL A 19 -2.06 7.01 3.80
C VAL A 19 -1.45 5.69 3.31
N GLY A 20 -0.12 5.61 3.19
CA GLY A 20 0.57 4.39 2.76
C GLY A 20 0.36 3.22 3.71
N ILE A 21 0.38 3.47 5.02
CA ILE A 21 0.12 2.47 6.06
C ILE A 21 -1.35 2.01 6.01
N ILE A 22 -2.31 2.92 5.89
CA ILE A 22 -3.73 2.56 5.79
C ILE A 22 -3.98 1.71 4.55
N ILE A 23 -3.50 2.15 3.38
CA ILE A 23 -3.65 1.39 2.15
C ILE A 23 -3.00 0.00 2.30
N GLY A 24 -1.80 -0.06 2.91
CA GLY A 24 -1.13 -1.32 3.17
C GLY A 24 -1.94 -2.26 4.06
N ALA A 25 -2.55 -1.74 5.14
CA ALA A 25 -3.42 -2.51 6.01
C ALA A 25 -4.67 -3.02 5.27
N VAL A 26 -5.28 -2.19 4.41
CA VAL A 26 -6.42 -2.59 3.57
C VAL A 26 -6.04 -3.75 2.66
N PHE A 27 -4.88 -3.69 1.99
CA PHE A 27 -4.41 -4.80 1.15
C PHE A 27 -4.24 -6.10 1.94
N ILE A 28 -3.67 -6.04 3.15
CA ILE A 28 -3.50 -7.22 4.00
C ILE A 28 -4.85 -7.79 4.42
N ILE A 29 -5.80 -6.93 4.85
CA ILE A 29 -7.14 -7.36 5.25
C ILE A 29 -7.87 -8.03 4.08
N VAL A 30 -7.82 -7.43 2.89
CA VAL A 30 -8.41 -7.99 1.67
C VAL A 30 -7.74 -9.32 1.32
N GLY A 31 -6.42 -9.42 1.42
CA GLY A 31 -5.69 -10.67 1.19
C GLY A 31 -6.11 -11.79 2.14
N VAL A 32 -6.28 -11.48 3.43
CA VAL A 32 -6.77 -12.44 4.44
C VAL A 32 -8.22 -12.84 4.16
N PHE A 33 -9.07 -11.91 3.74
CA PHE A 33 -10.44 -12.20 3.35
C PHE A 33 -10.49 -13.19 2.18
N ILE A 34 -9.74 -12.92 1.11
CA ILE A 34 -9.66 -13.81 -0.06
C ILE A 34 -9.06 -15.18 0.31
N TYR A 35 -8.05 -15.21 1.19
CA TYR A 35 -7.49 -16.47 1.68
C TYR A 35 -8.56 -17.34 2.36
N LYS A 36 -9.40 -16.74 3.21
CA LYS A 36 -10.48 -17.46 3.88
C LYS A 36 -11.56 -17.91 2.90
N ASP A 37 -11.89 -17.06 1.93
CA ASP A 37 -12.86 -17.37 0.87
C ASP A 37 -12.39 -18.57 0.02
N LEU A 38 -11.13 -18.55 -0.43
CA LEU A 38 -10.49 -19.68 -1.11
C LEU A 38 -10.46 -20.93 -0.24
N ALA A 39 -10.14 -20.80 1.05
CA ALA A 39 -10.13 -21.95 1.95
C ALA A 39 -11.54 -22.53 2.16
N ALA A 40 -12.57 -21.70 2.23
CA ALA A 40 -13.96 -22.16 2.30
C ALA A 40 -14.37 -22.86 1.01
N TRP A 41 -14.00 -22.28 -0.13
CA TRP A 41 -14.26 -22.85 -1.45
C TRP A 41 -13.57 -24.19 -1.67
N GLU A 42 -12.28 -24.32 -1.33
CA GLU A 42 -11.52 -25.57 -1.45
C GLU A 42 -12.15 -26.72 -0.63
N ASN A 43 -12.91 -26.40 0.42
CA ASN A 43 -13.63 -27.38 1.24
C ASN A 43 -15.11 -27.54 0.83
N SER A 44 -15.56 -26.82 -0.19
CA SER A 44 -16.92 -26.88 -0.74
C SER A 44 -16.93 -27.66 -2.05
N ASN A 45 -18.10 -28.19 -2.44
CA ASN A 45 -18.31 -28.78 -3.76
C ASN A 45 -18.79 -27.73 -4.79
N GLU A 46 -18.60 -26.44 -4.51
CA GLU A 46 -19.09 -25.35 -5.36
C GLU A 46 -18.05 -24.92 -6.40
N GLN A 47 -18.51 -24.30 -7.49
CA GLN A 47 -17.62 -23.69 -8.48
C GLN A 47 -17.37 -22.22 -8.11
N MET A 48 -16.10 -21.84 -7.98
CA MET A 48 -15.68 -20.47 -7.73
C MET A 48 -15.09 -19.84 -8.99
N SER A 49 -15.57 -18.64 -9.33
CA SER A 49 -14.95 -17.84 -10.38
C SER A 49 -13.91 -16.91 -9.77
N LEU A 50 -12.64 -17.10 -10.14
CA LEU A 50 -11.55 -16.18 -9.83
C LEU A 50 -11.23 -15.32 -11.05
N HIS A 51 -10.77 -14.10 -10.81
CA HIS A 51 -10.20 -13.27 -11.88
C HIS A 51 -8.91 -13.91 -12.40
N SER A 52 -8.62 -13.78 -13.70
CA SER A 52 -7.50 -14.44 -14.39
C SER A 52 -6.14 -14.29 -13.69
N LEU A 53 -5.78 -13.08 -13.25
CA LEU A 53 -4.56 -12.82 -12.48
C LEU A 53 -4.53 -13.59 -11.15
N LEU A 54 -5.62 -13.55 -10.38
CA LEU A 54 -5.70 -14.28 -9.11
C LEU A 54 -5.66 -15.79 -9.35
N TRP A 55 -6.31 -16.26 -10.40
CA TRP A 55 -6.29 -17.66 -10.79
C TRP A 55 -4.87 -18.11 -11.15
N ALA A 56 -4.11 -17.33 -11.92
CA ALA A 56 -2.72 -17.66 -12.24
C ALA A 56 -1.83 -17.76 -10.99
N VAL A 57 -1.99 -16.83 -10.05
CA VAL A 57 -1.23 -16.84 -8.79
C VAL A 57 -1.64 -18.01 -7.90
N TYR A 58 -2.93 -18.32 -7.87
CA TYR A 58 -3.47 -19.47 -7.18
C TYR A 58 -3.00 -20.79 -7.80
N ASP A 59 -2.96 -20.91 -9.13
CA ASP A 59 -2.50 -22.10 -9.83
C ASP A 59 -1.02 -22.40 -9.53
N MET A 60 -0.20 -21.35 -9.38
CA MET A 60 1.22 -21.48 -9.07
C MET A 60 1.52 -21.90 -7.62
N GLY A 61 0.70 -21.51 -6.64
CA GLY A 61 1.06 -21.70 -5.22
C GLY A 61 -0.12 -21.70 -4.23
N GLY A 62 -1.32 -21.94 -4.73
CA GLY A 62 -2.57 -22.02 -3.98
C GLY A 62 -2.97 -20.73 -3.29
N LYS A 63 -3.88 -20.86 -2.32
CA LYS A 63 -4.36 -19.76 -1.47
C LYS A 63 -3.24 -19.01 -0.74
N ALA A 64 -2.14 -19.69 -0.39
CA ALA A 64 -1.00 -19.08 0.29
C ALA A 64 -0.25 -18.09 -0.61
N ALA A 65 -0.08 -18.41 -1.90
CA ALA A 65 0.53 -17.49 -2.87
C ALA A 65 -0.31 -16.24 -3.08
N VAL A 66 -1.65 -16.40 -3.16
CA VAL A 66 -2.57 -15.26 -3.26
C VAL A 66 -2.42 -14.35 -2.05
N LEU A 67 -2.43 -14.89 -0.83
CA LEU A 67 -2.20 -14.11 0.39
C LEU A 67 -0.84 -13.39 0.37
N GLY A 68 0.21 -14.10 -0.03
CA GLY A 68 1.57 -13.56 -0.13
C GLY A 68 1.65 -12.36 -1.08
N LEU A 69 0.96 -12.40 -2.22
CA LEU A 69 0.88 -11.29 -3.17
C LEU A 69 0.28 -10.04 -2.53
N PHE A 70 -0.84 -10.19 -1.80
CA PHE A 70 -1.47 -9.07 -1.10
C PHE A 70 -0.60 -8.50 0.03
N ILE A 71 0.11 -9.36 0.77
CA ILE A 71 1.08 -8.92 1.79
C ILE A 71 2.21 -8.11 1.15
N ILE A 72 2.77 -8.58 0.02
CA ILE A 72 3.84 -7.87 -0.69
C ILE A 72 3.35 -6.49 -1.15
N PHE A 73 2.16 -6.40 -1.76
CA PHE A 73 1.58 -5.10 -2.14
C PHE A 73 1.35 -4.19 -0.94
N GLY A 74 0.90 -4.75 0.19
CA GLY A 74 0.72 -4.02 1.43
C GLY A 74 2.03 -3.40 1.94
N LEU A 75 3.11 -4.19 1.96
CA LEU A 75 4.44 -3.73 2.37
C LEU A 75 5.01 -2.68 1.40
N ILE A 76 4.86 -2.87 0.09
CA ILE A 76 5.30 -1.90 -0.92
C ILE A 76 4.58 -0.56 -0.75
N SER A 77 3.27 -0.57 -0.51
CA SER A 77 2.49 0.64 -0.24
C SER A 77 2.99 1.39 0.99
N GLY A 78 3.20 0.67 2.10
CA GLY A 78 3.74 1.24 3.33
C GLY A 78 5.13 1.84 3.12
N GLY A 79 6.04 1.08 2.48
CA GLY A 79 7.39 1.52 2.16
C GLY A 79 7.43 2.75 1.26
N ALA A 80 6.59 2.81 0.23
CA ALA A 80 6.47 3.97 -0.66
C ALA A 80 5.97 5.21 0.09
N GLY A 81 5.00 5.05 1.01
CA GLY A 81 4.51 6.14 1.87
C GLY A 81 5.59 6.70 2.81
N ILE A 82 6.40 5.83 3.40
CA ILE A 82 7.53 6.20 4.25
C ILE A 82 8.59 6.95 3.44
N LYS A 83 9.02 6.40 2.29
CA LYS A 83 10.02 7.03 1.42
C LYS A 83 9.60 8.43 0.99
N LYS A 84 8.35 8.58 0.53
CA LYS A 84 7.80 9.89 0.13
C LYS A 84 7.75 10.89 1.29
N THR A 85 7.49 10.42 2.50
CA THR A 85 7.51 11.26 3.71
C THR A 85 8.92 11.73 4.04
N MET A 86 9.93 10.87 3.89
CA MET A 86 11.34 11.25 4.06
C MET A 86 11.78 12.27 3.02
N ASP A 87 11.41 12.08 1.75
CA ASP A 87 11.72 13.01 0.66
C ASP A 87 11.12 14.40 0.93
N LEU A 88 9.86 14.46 1.37
CA LEU A 88 9.22 15.72 1.74
C LEU A 88 9.86 16.38 2.96
N LYS A 89 10.24 15.60 3.99
CA LYS A 89 10.97 16.13 5.16
C LYS A 89 12.32 16.73 4.78
N LYS A 90 13.03 16.10 3.83
CA LYS A 90 14.31 16.60 3.31
C LYS A 90 14.12 17.93 2.59
N ILE A 91 13.13 18.03 1.70
CA ILE A 91 12.83 19.26 0.97
C ILE A 91 12.48 20.41 1.94
N VAL A 92 11.61 20.16 2.92
CA VAL A 92 11.23 21.19 3.92
C VAL A 92 12.45 21.67 4.73
N LYS A 93 13.35 20.76 5.10
CA LYS A 93 14.58 21.10 5.83
C LYS A 93 15.55 21.93 4.99
N GLU A 94 15.69 21.62 3.70
CA GLU A 94 16.54 22.36 2.77
C GLU A 94 15.98 23.75 2.46
N SER A 95 14.66 23.87 2.27
CA SER A 95 14.00 25.17 2.07
C SER A 95 14.15 26.08 3.30
N GLY A 96 13.95 25.57 4.52
CA GLY A 96 14.10 26.37 5.74
C GLY A 96 15.54 26.79 6.05
N LYS A 97 16.55 26.19 5.40
CA LYS A 97 17.96 26.55 5.58
C LYS A 97 18.44 27.63 4.60
N ASN A 98 17.73 27.84 3.50
CA ASN A 98 18.05 28.87 2.50
C ASN A 98 17.36 30.22 2.78
N ASP A 99 16.46 30.27 3.76
CA ASP A 99 15.75 31.48 4.20
C ASP A 99 16.42 32.16 5.44
N LEU A 100 17.60 31.67 5.87
CA LEU A 100 18.46 32.23 6.93
C LEU A 100 19.78 32.70 6.32
#